data_AF-A0A940Q9C8-F1
#
_entry.id   AF-A0A940Q9C8-F1
#
_cell.length_a   1.000
_cell.length_b   1.000
_cell.length_c   1.000
_cell.angle_alpha   90.00
_cell.angle_beta   90.00
_cell.angle_gamma   90.00
#
_symmetry.space_group_name_H-M   'P 1'
#
loop_
_entity.id
_entity.type
_entity.pdbx_description
1 polymer ?
#
loop_
_entity_poly.entity_id
_entity_poly.type
_entity_poly.pdbx_seq_one_letter_code
_entity_poly.pdbx_strand_id
1 'polypeptide(L)' 'MMYVPYQKWEEPYDTELAHSRGTIFPSLDLPFIGKEADRYGSF' A
#
# COMPACT_ATOMS: atom_id res chain seq x y z
N MET A 1 -22.37 17.06 -12.57
CA MET A 1 -21.70 15.74 -12.41
C MET A 1 -20.32 15.83 -13.04
N MET A 2 -19.26 15.52 -12.30
CA MET A 2 -17.90 15.37 -12.87
C MET A 2 -17.62 13.89 -13.15
N TYR A 3 -16.75 13.63 -14.13
CA TYR A 3 -16.34 12.29 -14.48
C TYR A 3 -15.35 11.74 -13.44
N VAL A 4 -15.60 10.53 -12.94
CA VAL A 4 -14.65 9.77 -12.14
C VAL A 4 -13.98 8.76 -13.06
N PRO A 5 -12.64 8.76 -13.18
CA PRO A 5 -11.94 7.79 -14.02
C PRO A 5 -12.15 6.37 -13.52
N TYR A 6 -12.20 5.43 -14.46
CA TYR A 6 -12.21 4.02 -14.13
C TYR A 6 -10.88 3.61 -13.48
N GLN A 7 -10.96 3.11 -12.25
CA GLN A 7 -9.80 2.56 -11.54
C GLN A 7 -9.68 1.07 -11.85
N LYS A 8 -8.53 0.65 -12.38
CA LYS A 8 -8.18 -0.76 -12.54
C LYS A 8 -7.76 -1.32 -11.18
N TRP A 9 -8.32 -2.45 -10.82
CA TRP A 9 -7.93 -3.18 -9.62
C TRP A 9 -6.92 -4.26 -9.97
N GLU A 10 -5.94 -4.46 -9.09
CA GLU A 10 -5.05 -5.61 -9.09
C GLU A 10 -5.71 -6.80 -8.37
N GLU A 11 -5.07 -7.96 -8.43
CA GLU A 11 -5.50 -9.12 -7.63
C GLU A 11 -5.21 -8.84 -6.15
N PRO A 12 -6.23 -8.85 -5.26
CA PRO A 12 -6.02 -8.64 -3.84
C PRO A 12 -5.18 -9.75 -3.20
N TYR A 13 -4.52 -9.45 -2.08
CA TYR A 13 -3.93 -10.48 -1.25
C TYR A 13 -4.98 -11.40 -0.63
N ASP A 14 -4.56 -12.64 -0.33
CA ASP A 14 -5.33 -13.53 0.53
C ASP A 14 -5.55 -12.90 1.91
N THR A 15 -6.63 -13.30 2.58
CA THR A 15 -7.10 -12.70 3.83
C THR A 15 -6.03 -12.67 4.92
N GLU A 16 -5.31 -13.79 5.11
CA GLU A 16 -4.27 -13.89 6.13
C GLU A 16 -3.08 -12.96 5.84
N LEU A 17 -2.66 -12.92 4.57
CA LEU A 17 -1.58 -12.04 4.13
C LEU A 17 -1.99 -10.57 4.24
N ALA A 18 -3.19 -10.21 3.79
CA ALA A 18 -3.71 -8.85 3.88
C ALA A 18 -3.81 -8.37 5.34
N HIS A 19 -4.25 -9.25 6.25
CA HIS A 19 -4.28 -8.95 7.67
C HIS A 19 -2.86 -8.65 8.21
N SER A 20 -1.88 -9.46 7.84
CA SER A 20 -0.48 -9.26 8.27
C SER A 20 0.15 -7.96 7.72
N ARG A 21 -0.22 -7.54 6.50
CA ARG A 21 0.31 -6.33 5.85
C ARG A 21 -0.45 -5.06 6.22
N GLY A 22 -1.68 -5.18 6.70
CA GLY A 22 -2.57 -4.05 6.94
C GLY A 22 -3.17 -3.45 5.67
N THR A 23 -3.08 -4.14 4.53
CA THR A 23 -3.67 -3.76 3.24
C THR A 23 -3.98 -5.00 2.39
N ILE A 24 -5.11 -4.99 1.68
CA ILE A 24 -5.44 -6.01 0.66
C ILE A 24 -4.83 -5.68 -0.71
N PHE A 25 -4.34 -4.45 -0.89
CA PHE A 25 -3.84 -3.95 -2.17
C PHE A 25 -2.32 -4.05 -2.21
N PRO A 26 -1.73 -4.93 -3.05
CA PRO A 26 -0.29 -5.04 -3.24
C PRO A 26 0.41 -3.70 -3.51
N SER A 27 -0.20 -2.83 -4.30
CA SER A 27 0.32 -1.50 -4.63
C SER A 27 0.45 -0.56 -3.42
N LEU A 28 -0.25 -0.86 -2.32
CA LEU A 28 -0.18 -0.10 -1.06
C LEU A 28 0.71 -0.76 -0.01
N ASP A 29 1.23 -1.97 -0.24
CA ASP A 29 2.21 -2.63 0.65
C ASP A 29 3.60 -2.02 0.44
N LEU A 30 3.71 -0.74 0.81
CA LEU A 30 4.93 0.04 0.72
C LEU A 30 5.68 -0.02 2.05
N PRO A 31 7.03 -0.12 2.02
CA PRO A 31 7.80 -0.08 3.25
C PRO A 31 7.56 1.26 3.95
N PHE A 32 7.57 1.26 5.28
CA PHE A 32 7.30 2.45 6.10
C PHE A 32 8.51 3.41 6.11
N ILE A 33 9.01 3.75 4.93
CA ILE A 33 10.14 4.65 4.71
C ILE A 33 9.53 6.03 4.47
N GLY A 34 9.04 6.65 5.54
CA GLY A 34 8.73 8.08 5.48
C GLY A 34 10.00 8.86 5.14
N LYS A 35 9.87 10.08 4.58
CA LYS A 35 11.02 11.01 4.50
C LYS A 35 11.69 11.26 5.86
N GLU A 36 10.98 11.00 6.95
CA GLU A 36 11.53 11.01 8.32
C GLU A 36 12.34 9.75 8.66
N ALA A 37 12.00 8.58 8.12
CA ALA A 37 12.78 7.36 8.33
C ALA A 37 14.21 7.52 7.76
N ASP A 38 14.34 8.18 6.60
CA ASP A 38 15.63 8.49 5.98
C ASP A 38 16.48 9.50 6.80
N ARG A 39 15.83 10.37 7.58
CA ARG A 39 16.50 11.30 8.51
C ARG A 39 17.00 10.64 9.79
N TYR A 40 16.43 9.50 10.19
CA TYR A 40 16.67 8.90 11.50
C TYR A 40 17.29 7.50 11.48
N GLY A 41 17.53 6.87 10.33
CA GLY A 41 18.35 5.67 10.33
C GLY A 41 18.25 4.83 9.07
N SER A 42 19.34 4.86 8.29
CA SER A 42 19.86 3.65 7.66
C SER A 42 20.14 2.63 8.78
N PHE A 43 19.42 1.52 8.78
CA PHE A 43 19.81 0.29 9.48
C PHE A 43 20.50 -0.65 8.49
#